data_AF-A0A1H0W308-F1
#
_entry.id   AF-A0A1H0W308-F1
#
_cell.length_a   1.000
_cell.length_b   1.000
_cell.length_c   1.000
_cell.angle_alpha   90.00
_cell.angle_beta   90.00
_cell.angle_gamma   90.00
#
_symmetry.space_group_name_H-M   'P 1'
#
loop_
_entity.id
_entity.type
_entity.pdbx_description
1 polymer ?
#
loop_
_entity_poly.entity_id
_entity_poly.type
_entity_poly.pdbx_seq_one_letter_code
_entity_poly.pdbx_strand_id
1 'polypeptide(L)'
;MARQSAVVGRIAAARQQAQGGVDYSPKNGARCPWCDQRAKIYKTTPWEDNVRVRYHRCIEPGCALSSMGVTIKSVEVDTVDGS
;
A
#
# COMPACT_ATOMS: atom_id res chain seq x y z
N MET A 1 -2.23 2.54 -33.01
CA MET A 1 -2.48 2.85 -31.59
C MET A 1 -2.04 1.66 -30.76
N ALA A 2 -1.06 1.84 -29.87
CA ALA A 2 -0.35 0.75 -29.21
C ALA A 2 -1.28 -0.07 -28.30
N ARG A 3 -1.41 -1.39 -28.57
CA ARG A 3 -1.95 -2.36 -27.62
C ARG A 3 -0.95 -2.49 -26.47
N GLN A 4 -1.02 -1.61 -25.48
CA GLN A 4 -0.34 -1.87 -24.21
C GLN A 4 -0.94 -3.14 -23.62
N SER A 5 -0.07 -4.08 -23.22
CA SER A 5 -0.48 -5.34 -22.61
C SER A 5 -1.31 -5.05 -21.35
N ALA A 6 -2.47 -5.70 -21.21
CA ALA A 6 -3.39 -5.51 -20.08
C ALA A 6 -2.69 -5.71 -18.71
N VAL A 7 -1.64 -6.52 -18.67
CA VAL A 7 -0.80 -6.74 -17.49
C VAL A 7 -0.05 -5.48 -17.07
N VAL A 8 0.52 -4.75 -18.02
CA VAL A 8 1.29 -3.51 -17.74
C VAL A 8 0.37 -2.44 -17.18
N GLY A 9 -0.84 -2.29 -17.74
CA GLY A 9 -1.85 -1.37 -17.22
C GLY A 9 -2.26 -1.69 -15.78
N ARG A 10 -2.45 -2.97 -15.44
CA ARG A 10 -2.77 -3.38 -14.07
C ARG A 10 -1.63 -3.11 -13.09
N ILE A 11 -0.38 -3.33 -13.50
CA ILE A 11 0.80 -3.06 -12.65
C ILE A 11 0.88 -1.54 -12.35
N ALA A 12 0.67 -0.70 -13.36
CA ALA A 12 0.67 0.75 -13.19
C ALA A 12 -0.43 1.21 -12.20
N ALA A 13 -1.66 0.68 -12.34
CA ALA A 13 -2.75 0.99 -11.42
C ALA A 13 -2.44 0.53 -9.98
N ALA A 14 -1.91 -0.68 -9.80
CA ALA A 14 -1.55 -1.20 -8.48
C ALA A 14 -0.42 -0.38 -7.83
N ARG A 15 0.54 0.10 -8.63
CA ARG A 15 1.58 1.02 -8.15
C ARG A 15 1.01 2.37 -7.75
N GLN A 16 0.10 2.92 -8.54
CA GLN A 16 -0.57 4.18 -8.23
C GLN A 16 -1.36 4.07 -6.92
N GLN A 17 -2.08 2.98 -6.71
CA GLN A 17 -2.81 2.72 -5.45
C GLN A 17 -1.84 2.56 -4.26
N ALA A 18 -0.74 1.82 -4.45
CA ALA A 18 0.29 1.68 -3.42
C ALA A 18 0.92 3.02 -3.00
N GLN A 19 1.09 3.96 -3.95
CA GLN A 19 1.63 5.29 -3.68
C GLN A 19 0.58 6.26 -3.09
N GLY A 20 -0.66 6.16 -3.58
CA GLY A 20 -1.79 6.99 -3.12
C GLY A 20 -2.17 6.70 -1.68
N GLY A 21 -1.97 5.46 -1.22
CA GLY A 21 -2.34 5.02 0.11
C GLY A 21 -3.31 3.86 0.02
N VAL A 22 -3.06 2.82 0.79
CA VAL A 22 -4.00 1.72 1.03
C VAL A 22 -4.57 1.82 2.42
N ASP A 23 -5.75 1.28 2.61
CA ASP A 23 -6.38 1.18 3.91
C ASP A 23 -5.54 0.31 4.85
N TYR A 24 -5.33 0.82 6.06
CA TYR A 24 -4.67 0.10 7.13
C TYR A 24 -5.70 -0.35 8.14
N SER A 25 -5.74 -1.66 8.42
CA SER A 25 -6.51 -2.21 9.51
C SER A 25 -5.58 -2.61 10.67
N PRO A 26 -5.87 -2.25 11.92
CA PRO A 26 -5.10 -2.76 13.07
C PRO A 26 -5.14 -4.30 13.18
N LYS A 27 -6.26 -4.92 12.79
CA LYS A 27 -6.45 -6.39 12.84
C LYS A 27 -5.72 -7.10 11.68
N ASN A 28 -5.82 -6.55 10.47
CA ASN A 28 -5.37 -7.24 9.25
C ASN A 28 -4.08 -6.65 8.63
N GLY A 29 -3.60 -5.51 9.12
CA GLY A 29 -2.52 -4.73 8.51
C GLY A 29 -2.93 -4.04 7.20
N ALA A 30 -1.94 -3.54 6.47
CA ALA A 30 -2.12 -3.09 5.09
C ALA A 30 -2.03 -4.30 4.13
N ARG A 31 -2.86 -4.30 3.09
CA ARG A 31 -2.84 -5.33 2.04
C ARG A 31 -2.17 -4.84 0.77
N CYS A 32 -1.52 -5.77 0.06
CA CYS A 32 -0.90 -5.48 -1.23
C CYS A 32 -1.99 -5.27 -2.30
N PRO A 33 -2.00 -4.14 -3.03
CA PRO A 33 -3.01 -3.89 -4.06
C PRO A 33 -2.90 -4.80 -5.30
N TRP A 34 -1.83 -5.60 -5.39
CA TRP A 34 -1.62 -6.55 -6.49
C TRP A 34 -2.03 -7.99 -6.15
N CYS A 35 -1.52 -8.53 -5.05
CA CYS A 35 -1.72 -9.94 -4.66
C CYS A 35 -2.59 -10.13 -3.42
N ASP A 36 -3.08 -9.03 -2.83
CA ASP A 36 -3.93 -9.00 -1.62
C ASP A 36 -3.28 -9.60 -0.35
N GLN A 37 -2.02 -10.04 -0.44
CA GLN A 37 -1.26 -10.52 0.70
C GLN A 37 -0.95 -9.40 1.69
N ARG A 38 -0.85 -9.77 2.98
CA ARG A 38 -0.50 -8.83 4.04
C ARG A 38 0.89 -8.25 3.80
N ALA A 39 0.96 -6.93 3.69
CA ALA A 39 2.22 -6.22 3.57
C ALA A 39 2.87 -6.03 4.95
N LYS A 40 4.19 -6.16 5.01
CA LYS A 40 4.97 -5.98 6.23
C LYS A 40 5.40 -4.54 6.36
N ILE A 41 5.16 -3.94 7.54
CA ILE A 41 5.65 -2.60 7.87
C ILE A 41 7.18 -2.63 7.86
N TYR A 42 7.81 -1.71 7.13
CA TYR A 42 9.25 -1.49 7.20
C TYR A 42 9.62 -0.12 7.76
N LYS A 43 8.71 0.86 7.70
CA LYS A 43 8.90 2.18 8.27
C LYS A 43 7.56 2.75 8.76
N THR A 44 7.57 3.29 9.96
CA THR A 44 6.44 4.05 10.53
C THR A 44 6.95 5.47 10.77
N THR A 45 6.24 6.47 10.28
CA THR A 45 6.53 7.87 10.64
C THR A 45 5.93 8.17 12.01
N PRO A 46 6.48 9.16 12.74
CA PRO A 46 5.78 9.71 13.90
C PRO A 46 4.40 10.26 13.50
N TRP A 47 3.55 10.49 14.50
CA TRP A 47 2.30 11.20 14.32
C TRP A 47 2.60 12.67 14.05
N GLU A 48 2.01 13.19 12.98
CA GLU A 48 2.02 14.61 12.62
C GLU A 48 0.55 15.01 12.41
N ASP A 49 0.04 15.96 13.20
CA ASP A 49 -1.32 16.48 13.09
C ASP A 49 -2.44 15.40 13.05
N ASN A 50 -2.37 14.41 13.95
CA ASN A 50 -3.30 13.26 14.01
C ASN A 50 -3.24 12.31 12.81
N VAL A 51 -2.19 12.41 12.00
CA VAL A 51 -1.94 11.52 10.87
C VAL A 51 -0.65 10.74 11.12
N ARG A 52 -0.71 9.43 10.92
CA ARG A 52 0.45 8.54 10.95
C ARG A 52 0.57 7.80 9.64
N VAL A 53 1.67 8.05 8.93
CA VAL A 53 1.99 7.35 7.69
C VAL A 53 2.82 6.10 8.01
N ARG A 54 2.41 4.97 7.45
CA ARG A 54 3.20 3.75 7.46
C ARG A 54 3.57 3.35 6.06
N TYR A 55 4.76 2.80 5.93
CA TYR A 55 5.27 2.25 4.69
C TYR A 55 5.48 0.75 4.85
N HIS A 56 4.99 0.02 3.87
CA HIS A 56 4.94 -1.43 3.86
C HIS A 56 5.61 -1.98 2.60
N ARG A 57 6.01 -3.25 2.65
CA ARG A 57 6.47 -4.03 1.51
C ARG A 57 5.73 -5.36 1.46
N CYS A 58 5.35 -5.76 0.26
CA CYS A 58 4.79 -7.09 0.04
C CYS A 58 5.89 -8.16 0.24
N ILE A 59 5.59 -9.19 1.02
CA ILE A 59 6.53 -10.28 1.31
C ILE A 59 6.42 -11.46 0.32
N GLU A 60 5.39 -11.45 -0.52
CA GLU A 60 5.11 -12.53 -1.46
C GLU A 60 6.14 -12.52 -2.61
N PRO A 61 7.00 -13.54 -2.75
CA PRO A 61 8.08 -13.56 -3.74
C PRO A 61 7.60 -13.52 -5.19
N GLY A 62 6.36 -13.98 -5.46
CA GLY A 62 5.73 -13.94 -6.79
C GLY A 62 4.97 -12.66 -7.11
N CYS A 63 4.92 -11.69 -6.19
CA CYS A 63 4.19 -10.46 -6.39
C CYS A 63 4.98 -9.47 -7.26
N ALA A 64 4.39 -8.99 -8.35
CA ALA A 64 5.00 -8.00 -9.24
C ALA A 64 5.47 -6.75 -8.49
N LEU A 65 4.68 -6.25 -7.52
CA LEU A 65 5.08 -5.10 -6.71
C LEU A 65 6.26 -5.39 -5.78
N SER A 66 6.35 -6.62 -5.27
CA SER A 66 7.50 -7.04 -4.44
C SER A 66 8.77 -7.13 -5.29
N SER A 67 8.70 -7.79 -6.45
CA SER A 67 9.83 -7.92 -7.39
C SER A 67 10.33 -6.57 -7.92
N MET A 68 9.43 -5.60 -8.08
CA MET A 68 9.77 -4.24 -8.49
C MET A 68 10.25 -3.34 -7.33
N GLY A 69 10.23 -3.82 -6.09
CA GLY A 69 10.61 -3.04 -4.90
C GLY A 69 9.66 -1.88 -4.60
N VAL A 70 8.40 -1.95 -5.03
CA VAL A 70 7.40 -0.92 -4.80
C VAL A 70 7.01 -0.88 -3.32
N THR A 71 7.06 0.31 -2.73
CA THR A 71 6.59 0.56 -1.37
C THR A 71 5.10 0.88 -1.37
N ILE A 72 4.40 0.38 -0.35
CA ILE A 72 2.98 0.60 -0.15
C ILE A 72 2.83 1.58 1.00
N LYS A 73 2.22 2.74 0.75
CA LYS A 73 1.88 3.73 1.76
C LYS A 73 0.54 3.36 2.37
N SER A 74 0.39 3.54 3.67
CA SER A 74 -0.93 3.60 4.31
C SER A 74 -0.99 4.81 5.23
N VAL A 75 -2.15 5.42 5.33
CA VAL A 75 -2.40 6.56 6.20
C VAL A 75 -3.35 6.11 7.28
N GLU A 76 -2.96 6.29 8.54
CA GLU A 76 -3.85 6.15 9.68
C GLU A 76 -4.16 7.55 10.19
N VAL A 77 -5.43 7.88 10.25
CA VAL A 77 -5.92 9.13 10.83
C VAL A 77 -6.55 8.77 12.16
N ASP A 78 -6.13 9.43 13.23
CA ASP A 78 -6.81 9.36 14.51
C ASP A 78 -8.02 10.29 14.42
N THR A 79 -9.14 9.78 13.91
CA THR A 79 -10.41 10.48 14.09
C THR A 79 -10.74 10.40 15.56
N VAL A 80 -10.51 11.51 16.26
CA VAL A 80 -11.23 11.82 17.50
C VAL A 80 -12.72 11.86 17.13
N ASP A 81 -13.36 10.68 17.15
CA ASP A 81 -14.81 10.54 17.21
C ASP A 81 -15.25 11.04 18.59
N GLY A 82 -15.23 12.37 18.74
CA GLY A 82 -15.96 13.08 19.78
C GLY A 82 -17.40 13.24 19.32
N SER A 83 -18.27 12.35 19.76
CA SER A 83 -19.73 12.55 19.79
C SER A 83 -20.29 11.87 21.03
#